data_AF-A0A7C5SR90-F1
#
_entry.id   AF-A0A7C5SR90-F1
#
_cell.length_a   1.000
_cell.length_b   1.000
_cell.length_c   1.000
_cell.angle_alpha   90.00
_cell.angle_beta   90.00
_cell.angle_gamma   90.00
#
_symmetry.space_group_name_H-M   'P 1'
#
loop_
_entity.id
_entity.type
_entity.pdbx_description
1 polymer ?
#
loop_
_entity_poly.entity_id
_entity_poly.type
_entity_poly.pdbx_seq_one_letter_code
_entity_poly.pdbx_strand_id
1 'polypeptide(L)' 'MKRTAFLLVFCSLALAAGSMRLATTTSVNDSGLLDYILPGFTQETGIDVQVIAVGTGQALAIAGRGDADAVLV' A
#
# COMPACT_ATOMS: atom_id res chain seq x y z
N MET A 1 15.33 -42.14 -23.21
CA MET A 1 15.15 -41.01 -24.14
C MET A 1 13.65 -40.77 -24.35
N LYS A 2 13.23 -39.51 -24.45
CA LYS A 2 11.85 -38.97 -24.58
C LYS A 2 11.13 -38.76 -23.24
N ARG A 3 11.67 -37.91 -22.35
CA ARG A 3 11.56 -36.43 -22.34
C ARG A 3 10.13 -35.96 -22.07
N THR A 4 10.00 -35.27 -20.93
CA THR A 4 9.14 -34.10 -20.72
C THR A 4 7.62 -34.32 -20.79
N ALA A 5 7.07 -34.82 -19.69
CA ALA A 5 5.67 -34.57 -19.31
C ALA A 5 5.57 -34.34 -17.79
N PHE A 6 6.41 -33.45 -17.28
CA PHE A 6 6.25 -32.86 -15.95
C PHE A 6 5.76 -31.43 -16.18
N LEU A 7 4.52 -31.29 -16.65
CA LEU A 7 3.83 -30.01 -16.69
C LEU A 7 3.33 -29.76 -15.26
N LEU A 8 4.25 -29.32 -14.39
CA LEU A 8 3.91 -28.65 -13.15
C LEU A 8 3.06 -27.44 -13.53
N VAL A 9 1.74 -27.60 -13.40
CA VAL A 9 0.81 -26.49 -13.28
C VAL A 9 1.12 -25.81 -11.96
N PHE A 10 2.17 -24.99 -11.95
CA PHE A 10 2.37 -23.96 -10.93
C PHE A 10 1.36 -22.87 -11.27
N CYS A 11 0.11 -23.10 -10.85
CA CYS A 11 -0.84 -22.02 -10.71
C CYS A 11 -0.20 -21.03 -9.74
N SER A 12 0.38 -19.97 -10.28
CA SER A 12 0.86 -18.85 -9.50
C SER A 12 -0.34 -18.34 -8.72
N LEU A 13 -0.44 -18.77 -7.47
CA LEU A 13 -1.21 -18.11 -6.43
C LEU A 13 -0.53 -16.75 -6.25
N ALA A 14 -0.78 -15.83 -7.19
CA ALA A 14 -0.47 -14.43 -7.02
C ALA A 14 -1.41 -13.97 -5.93
N LEU A 15 -0.98 -14.15 -4.68
CA LEU A 15 -1.55 -13.46 -3.54
C LEU A 15 -1.41 -11.98 -3.89
N ALA A 16 -2.52 -11.40 -4.38
CA ALA A 16 -2.55 -10.01 -4.83
C ALA A 16 -2.36 -9.14 -3.58
N ALA A 17 -1.10 -8.89 -3.23
CA ALA A 17 -0.72 -7.85 -2.29
C ALA A 17 -1.25 -6.55 -2.88
N GLY A 18 -2.35 -6.05 -2.30
CA GLY A 18 -2.95 -4.79 -2.72
C GLY A 18 -2.02 -3.64 -2.40
N SER A 19 -2.09 -2.54 -3.14
CA SER A 19 -1.50 -1.29 -2.72
C SER A 19 -2.60 -0.26 -2.48
N MET A 20 -2.39 0.62 -1.51
CA MET A 20 -3.28 1.74 -1.23
C MET A 20 -2.51 3.04 -1.08
N ARG A 21 -3.13 4.15 -1.47
CA ARG A 21 -2.61 5.51 -1.33
C ARG A 21 -3.19 6.16 -0.09
N LEU A 22 -2.33 6.59 0.81
CA LEU A 22 -2.66 7.33 2.02
C LEU A 22 -2.25 8.79 1.85
N ALA A 23 -3.22 9.69 1.77
CA ALA A 23 -2.95 11.12 1.88
C ALA A 23 -2.86 11.52 3.36
N THR A 24 -1.77 12.18 3.75
CA THR A 24 -1.53 12.57 5.15
C THR A 24 -0.94 13.98 5.26
N THR A 25 -0.85 14.47 6.50
CA THR A 25 -0.17 15.74 6.79
C THR A 25 1.34 15.55 6.96
N THR A 26 2.13 16.56 6.61
CA THR A 26 3.58 16.56 6.87
C THR A 26 3.88 16.40 8.36
N SER A 27 3.09 16.99 9.26
CA SER A 27 3.25 16.82 10.70
C SER A 27 3.10 15.38 11.18
N VAL A 28 2.21 14.59 10.56
CA VAL A 28 2.08 13.15 10.87
C VAL A 28 3.27 12.37 10.31
N ASN A 29 3.68 12.66 9.08
CA ASN A 29 4.83 12.02 8.47
C ASN A 29 6.12 12.28 9.27
N ASP A 30 6.39 13.54 9.60
CA ASP A 30 7.61 13.97 10.27
C ASP A 30 7.68 13.51 11.73
N SER A 31 6.55 13.10 12.32
CA SER A 31 6.53 12.50 13.65
C SER A 31 7.11 11.08 13.71
N GLY A 32 7.26 10.41 12.55
CA GLY A 32 7.64 8.99 12.47
C GLY A 32 6.53 8.00 12.86
N LEU A 33 5.29 8.47 13.06
CA LEU A 33 4.15 7.62 13.42
C LEU A 33 3.92 6.49 12.40
N LEU A 34 3.98 6.83 11.11
CA LEU A 34 3.72 5.88 10.03
C LEU A 34 4.83 4.83 9.90
N ASP A 35 6.08 5.19 10.19
CA ASP A 35 7.20 4.25 10.18
C ASP A 35 7.04 3.15 11.25
N TYR A 36 6.30 3.44 12.32
CA TYR A 36 5.99 2.46 13.37
C TYR A 36 4.80 1.56 13.03
N ILE A 37 3.76 2.13 12.41
CA ILE A 37 2.48 1.43 12.17
C ILE A 37 2.51 0.61 10.88
N LEU A 38 3.02 1.18 9.78
CA LEU A 38 2.93 0.59 8.46
C LEU A 38 3.62 -0.78 8.32
N PRO A 39 4.79 -1.05 8.94
CA PRO A 39 5.40 -2.37 8.84
C PRO A 39 4.51 -3.49 9.41
N GLY A 40 3.86 -3.24 10.55
CA GLY A 40 2.92 -4.19 11.15
C GLY A 40 1.67 -4.37 10.29
N PHE A 41 1.10 -3.25 9.83
CA PHE A 41 -0.06 -3.27 8.93
C PHE A 41 0.22 -4.05 7.64
N THR A 42 1.34 -3.80 6.96
CA THR A 42 1.72 -4.50 5.74
C THR A 42 2.01 -5.98 6.00
N GLN A 43 2.61 -6.34 7.13
CA GLN A 43 2.84 -7.75 7.49
C GLN A 43 1.53 -8.51 7.72
N GLU A 44 0.55 -7.89 8.39
CA GLU A 44 -0.73 -8.53 8.72
C GLU A 44 -1.69 -8.60 7.52
N THR A 45 -1.73 -7.55 6.72
CA THR A 45 -2.72 -7.41 5.63
C THR A 45 -2.16 -7.79 4.26
N GLY A 46 -0.84 -7.75 4.10
CA GLY A 46 -0.19 -7.84 2.79
C GLY A 46 -0.40 -6.58 1.92
N ILE A 47 -0.91 -5.49 2.48
CA ILE A 47 -1.17 -4.24 1.74
C ILE A 47 0.03 -3.30 1.84
N ASP A 48 0.54 -2.88 0.67
CA ASP A 48 1.55 -1.84 0.55
C ASP A 48 0.91 -0.45 0.65
N VAL A 49 1.44 0.43 1.50
CA VAL A 49 0.86 1.76 1.74
C VAL A 49 1.77 2.85 1.16
N GLN A 50 1.29 3.52 0.13
CA GLN A 50 1.96 4.64 -0.52
C GLN A 50 1.54 5.95 0.15
N VAL A 51 2.48 6.57 0.87
CA VAL A 51 2.21 7.79 1.64
C VAL A 51 2.42 9.05 0.78
N ILE A 52 1.44 9.95 0.79
CA ILE A 52 1.51 11.28 0.19
C ILE A 52 1.41 12.31 1.32
N ALA A 53 2.54 12.82 1.78
CA ALA A 53 2.63 13.80 2.86
C ALA A 53 2.58 15.24 2.32
N VAL A 54 1.49 15.95 2.58
CA VAL A 54 1.25 17.33 2.10
C VAL A 54 0.54 18.16 3.18
N GLY A 55 0.28 19.45 2.94
CA GLY A 55 -0.57 20.23 3.85
C GLY A 55 -2.02 19.70 3.88
N THR A 56 -2.75 19.89 4.99
CA THR A 56 -4.12 19.37 5.18
C THR A 56 -5.08 19.69 4.03
N GLY A 57 -5.06 20.93 3.54
CA GLY A 57 -5.92 21.33 2.41
C GLY A 57 -5.61 20.56 1.12
N GLN A 58 -4.34 20.25 0.88
CA GLN A 58 -3.94 19.43 -0.27
C GLN A 58 -4.30 17.96 -0.07
N ALA A 59 -4.12 17.41 1.15
CA ALA A 59 -4.49 16.02 1.45
C ALA A 59 -5.99 15.77 1.22
N LEU A 60 -6.84 16.68 1.70
CA LEU A 60 -8.28 16.62 1.47
C LEU A 60 -8.65 16.81 -0.02
N ALA A 61 -7.94 17.68 -0.74
CA ALA A 61 -8.17 17.87 -2.17
C ALA A 61 -7.78 16.63 -3.01
N ILE A 62 -6.69 15.94 -2.65
CA ILE A 62 -6.28 14.67 -3.27
C ILE A 62 -7.36 13.62 -3.07
N ALA A 63 -7.83 13.46 -1.84
CA ALA A 63 -8.89 12.51 -1.53
C ALA A 63 -10.23 12.86 -2.19
N GLY A 64 -10.59 14.15 -2.23
CA GLY A 64 -11.80 14.63 -2.90
C GLY A 64 -11.82 14.35 -4.41
N ARG A 65 -10.65 14.17 -5.05
CA ARG A 65 -10.54 13.74 -6.45
C ARG A 65 -10.52 12.22 -6.63
N GLY A 66 -10.43 11.45 -5.55
CA GLY A 66 -10.24 10.00 -5.59
C GLY A 66 -8.80 9.58 -5.90
N ASP A 67 -7.82 10.48 -5.74
CA ASP A 67 -6.40 10.18 -5.96
C ASP A 67 -5.76 9.46 -4.75
N ALA A 68 -6.49 9.34 -3.64
CA ALA A 68 -6.11 8.58 -2.45
C ALA A 68 -7.25 7.66 -1.98
N ASP A 69 -6.88 6.52 -1.42
CA ASP A 69 -7.83 5.51 -0.90
C ASP A 69 -8.21 5.81 0.56
N ALA A 70 -7.33 6.47 1.30
CA ALA A 70 -7.56 6.89 2.68
C ALA A 70 -6.90 8.25 2.98
N VAL A 71 -7.39 8.89 4.04
CA VAL A 71 -6.86 10.16 4.56
C VAL A 71 -6.63 10.06 6.05
N LEU A 72 -5.47 10.56 6.50
CA LEU A 72 -5.14 10.75 7.91
C LEU A 72 -4.68 12.19 8.11
N VAL A 73 -5.49 13.01 8.78
CA VAL A 73 -5.21 14.45 9.01
C VAL A 73 -5.28 14.81 10.48
#